data_AF-A0AA47NYR1-F1
#
_entry.id   AF-A0AA47NYR1-F1
#
_cell.length_a   1.000
_cell.length_b   1.000
_cell.length_c   1.000
_cell.angle_alpha   90.00
_cell.angle_beta   90.00
_cell.angle_gamma   90.00
#
_symmetry.space_group_name_H-M   'P 1'
#
loop_
_entity.id
_entity.type
_entity.pdbx_description
1 polymer ?
#
loop_
_entity_poly.entity_id
_entity_poly.type
_entity_poly.pdbx_seq_one_letter_code
_entity_poly.pdbx_strand_id
1 'polypeptide(L)'
;MTKSSSSSQHHLSTFIRAGQRPSAASRTSSSGLLSTAQDWELKLDVWKQLKLTENVAATTSRPDMVLLSEASKQVILLELAIPWEDRIEEANQKKRVKYAELVEQCRSE
;
A
#
# COMPACT_ATOMS: atom_id res chain seq x y z
N MET A 1 -21.72 8.63 28.10
CA MET A 1 -21.59 8.20 26.68
C MET A 1 -20.67 9.20 26.00
N THR A 2 -19.40 8.85 25.88
CA THR A 2 -18.32 9.74 25.40
C THR A 2 -18.30 9.75 23.87
N LYS A 3 -18.52 10.93 23.26
CA LYS A 3 -18.31 11.15 21.82
C LYS A 3 -16.81 11.30 21.56
N SER A 4 -16.21 10.30 20.93
CA SER A 4 -14.83 10.39 20.43
C SER A 4 -14.84 11.16 19.11
N SER A 5 -14.21 12.34 19.11
CA SER A 5 -14.03 13.18 17.93
C SER A 5 -12.84 12.69 17.11
N SER A 6 -13.04 12.41 15.82
CA SER A 6 -11.99 12.02 14.88
C SER A 6 -11.27 13.28 14.36
N SER A 7 -9.96 13.38 14.62
CA SER A 7 -9.11 14.50 14.19
C SER A 7 -8.54 14.23 12.80
N SER A 8 -9.03 14.95 11.78
CA SER A 8 -8.43 15.00 10.44
C SER A 8 -7.06 15.68 10.51
N GLN A 9 -5.99 14.94 10.21
CA GLN A 9 -4.65 15.53 10.12
C GLN A 9 -4.49 16.28 8.79
N HIS A 10 -4.50 17.61 8.85
CA HIS A 10 -4.02 18.45 7.75
C HIS A 10 -2.50 18.53 7.82
N HIS A 11 -1.80 18.14 6.76
CA HIS A 11 -0.35 18.35 6.63
C HIS A 11 -0.07 19.84 6.51
N LEU A 12 0.23 20.50 7.63
CA LEU A 12 0.64 21.90 7.66
C LEU A 12 2.11 21.98 7.26
N SER A 13 2.38 22.43 6.03
CA SER A 13 3.72 22.86 5.63
C SER A 13 4.13 24.03 6.52
N THR A 14 5.18 23.85 7.32
CA THR A 14 5.69 24.93 8.20
C THR A 14 6.49 25.91 7.35
N PHE A 15 6.00 27.14 7.22
CA PHE A 15 6.74 28.22 6.57
C PHE A 15 7.95 28.64 7.41
N ILE A 16 9.14 28.61 6.81
CA ILE A 16 10.38 29.08 7.45
C ILE A 16 10.66 30.51 6.99
N ARG A 17 10.91 31.43 7.93
CA ARG A 17 11.26 32.82 7.60
C ARG A 17 12.67 32.91 7.01
N ALA A 18 12.88 33.93 6.18
CA ALA A 18 14.20 34.25 5.64
C ALA A 18 15.22 34.43 6.77
N GLY A 19 16.36 33.74 6.68
CA GLY A 19 17.43 33.76 7.68
C GLY A 19 17.32 32.70 8.79
N GLN A 20 16.21 31.97 8.88
CA GLN A 20 16.05 30.88 9.84
C GLN A 20 16.52 29.56 9.21
N ARG A 21 17.38 28.81 9.91
CA ARG A 21 17.73 27.45 9.49
C ARG A 21 16.59 26.51 9.89
N PRO A 22 16.21 25.53 9.04
CA PRO A 22 15.30 24.48 9.46
C PRO A 22 15.86 23.85 10.74
N SER A 23 15.04 23.75 11.80
CA SER A 23 15.38 22.84 12.89
C SER A 23 15.53 21.48 12.23
N ALA A 24 16.64 20.77 12.49
CA ALA A 24 16.82 19.41 11.99
C ALA A 24 15.54 18.64 12.34
N ALA A 25 14.69 18.40 11.35
CA ALA A 25 13.45 17.70 11.57
C ALA A 25 13.92 16.34 12.10
N SER A 26 13.63 16.07 13.37
CA SER A 26 13.67 14.70 13.85
C SER A 26 12.84 13.97 12.83
N ARG A 27 13.46 13.08 12.05
CA ARG A 27 12.74 12.23 11.12
C ARG A 27 11.83 11.42 12.03
N THR A 28 10.62 11.92 12.24
CA THR A 28 9.53 11.14 12.77
C THR A 28 9.54 9.90 11.90
N SER A 29 9.92 8.76 12.48
CA SER A 29 9.86 7.46 11.81
C SER A 29 8.52 7.41 11.11
N SER A 30 8.53 7.58 9.79
CA SER A 30 7.31 7.73 9.02
C SER A 30 6.51 6.46 9.23
N SER A 31 5.37 6.51 9.91
CA SER A 31 4.53 5.33 10.10
C SER A 31 3.77 5.06 8.80
N GLY A 32 4.32 4.22 7.94
CA GLY A 32 3.66 3.85 6.69
C GLY A 32 4.01 2.42 6.28
N LEU A 33 3.19 1.80 5.44
CA LEU A 33 3.46 0.45 4.96
C LEU A 33 4.84 0.32 4.29
N LEU A 34 5.31 1.37 3.62
CA LEU A 34 6.59 1.35 2.92
C LEU A 34 7.80 1.62 3.84
N SER A 35 7.59 2.05 5.09
CA SER A 35 8.72 2.27 6.01
C SER A 35 9.26 0.98 6.62
N THR A 36 8.60 -0.16 6.38
CA THR A 36 8.95 -1.46 6.96
C THR A 36 10.09 -2.17 6.22
N ALA A 37 10.48 -1.69 5.04
CA ALA A 37 11.58 -2.22 4.24
C ALA A 37 12.26 -1.13 3.39
N GLN A 38 13.47 -1.41 2.87
CA GLN A 38 14.25 -0.48 2.04
C GLN A 38 14.46 -0.98 0.61
N ASP A 39 14.18 -2.26 0.38
CA ASP A 39 14.41 -3.02 -0.85
C ASP A 39 13.12 -3.25 -1.64
N TRP A 40 12.15 -2.34 -1.52
CA TRP A 40 10.88 -2.45 -2.25
C TRP A 40 11.10 -2.45 -3.76
N GLU A 41 10.66 -3.53 -4.40
CA GLU A 41 10.58 -3.68 -5.85
C GLU A 41 9.11 -3.57 -6.30
N LEU A 42 8.83 -2.62 -7.20
CA LEU A 42 7.51 -2.47 -7.81
C LEU A 42 7.42 -3.24 -9.12
N LYS A 43 6.45 -4.14 -9.22
CA LYS A 43 6.11 -4.88 -10.44
C LYS A 43 4.72 -4.47 -10.92
N LEU A 44 4.57 -4.26 -12.22
CA LEU A 44 3.33 -3.84 -12.87
C LEU A 44 2.81 -4.92 -13.80
N ASP A 45 1.49 -5.11 -13.86
CA ASP A 45 0.85 -5.97 -14.87
C ASP A 45 0.66 -5.25 -16.20
N VAL A 46 1.79 -4.96 -16.86
CA VAL A 46 1.78 -4.46 -18.22
C VAL A 46 1.55 -5.63 -19.18
N TRP A 47 0.59 -5.48 -20.09
CA TRP A 47 0.26 -6.49 -21.11
C TRP A 47 -0.14 -7.87 -20.56
N LYS A 48 -0.65 -7.94 -19.33
CA LYS A 48 -1.00 -9.21 -18.66
C LYS A 48 0.20 -10.15 -18.51
N GLN A 49 1.38 -9.61 -18.21
CA GLN A 49 2.62 -10.37 -18.07
C GLN A 49 3.15 -10.44 -16.63
N LEU A 50 2.47 -9.82 -15.66
CA LEU A 50 2.85 -9.95 -14.26
C LEU A 50 2.68 -11.40 -13.82
N LYS A 51 3.77 -11.94 -13.32
CA LYS A 51 3.84 -13.23 -12.63
C LYS A 51 4.37 -12.96 -11.24
N LEU A 52 3.59 -13.33 -10.24
CA LEU A 52 4.12 -13.49 -8.90
C LEU A 52 5.13 -14.64 -8.96
N THR A 53 6.33 -14.40 -8.46
CA THR A 53 7.39 -15.41 -8.37
C THR A 53 6.89 -16.58 -7.53
N GLU A 54 7.23 -17.82 -7.90
CA GLU A 54 6.80 -19.03 -7.19
C GLU A 54 7.18 -18.98 -5.70
N ASN A 55 8.28 -18.32 -5.36
CA ASN A 55 8.76 -18.08 -4.00
C ASN A 55 7.83 -17.20 -3.14
N VAL A 56 6.74 -16.66 -3.70
CA VAL A 56 5.78 -15.78 -3.01
C VAL A 56 4.39 -16.41 -2.97
N ALA A 57 3.87 -16.83 -4.13
CA ALA A 57 2.66 -17.65 -4.23
C ALA A 57 2.47 -18.08 -5.69
N ALA A 58 2.13 -19.35 -5.90
CA ALA A 58 1.68 -19.82 -7.21
C ALA A 58 0.21 -19.39 -7.44
N THR A 59 -0.02 -18.40 -8.31
CA THR A 59 -1.37 -17.91 -8.59
C THR A 59 -1.61 -17.56 -10.06
N THR A 60 -2.86 -17.74 -10.50
CA THR A 60 -3.34 -17.27 -11.81
C THR A 60 -3.93 -15.85 -11.74
N SER A 61 -4.16 -15.34 -10.53
CA SER A 61 -4.68 -14.00 -10.28
C SER A 61 -3.58 -12.95 -10.44
N ARG A 62 -3.94 -11.82 -11.06
CA ARG A 62 -3.01 -10.75 -11.43
C ARG A 62 -3.55 -9.41 -10.95
N PRO A 63 -3.07 -8.90 -9.80
CA PRO A 63 -3.30 -7.51 -9.43
C PRO A 63 -2.59 -6.58 -10.42
N ASP A 64 -3.07 -5.35 -10.54
CA ASP A 64 -2.48 -4.36 -11.47
C ASP A 64 -1.02 -4.06 -11.11
N MET A 65 -0.68 -4.09 -9.82
CA MET A 65 0.68 -3.85 -9.34
C MET A 65 0.96 -4.68 -8.07
N VAL A 66 2.24 -5.00 -7.85
CA VAL A 66 2.72 -5.67 -6.64
C VAL A 66 4.01 -4.99 -6.17
N LEU A 67 4.09 -4.68 -4.88
CA LEU A 67 5.35 -4.36 -4.22
C LEU A 67 5.85 -5.57 -3.47
N LEU A 68 7.12 -5.90 -3.68
CA LEU A 68 7.80 -7.00 -3.01
C LEU A 68 8.99 -6.43 -2.25
N SER A 69 9.20 -6.94 -1.05
CA SER A 69 10.46 -6.82 -0.33
C SER A 69 10.92 -8.24 -0.02
N GLU A 70 12.01 -8.66 -0.65
CA GLU A 70 12.55 -10.02 -0.46
C GLU A 70 13.24 -10.13 0.90
N ALA A 71 13.92 -9.08 1.35
CA ALA A 71 14.65 -9.09 2.61
C ALA A 71 13.71 -9.17 3.80
N SER A 72 12.58 -8.46 3.76
CA SER A 72 11.59 -8.48 4.84
C SER A 72 10.44 -9.45 4.60
N LYS A 73 10.44 -10.20 3.49
CA LYS A 73 9.36 -11.13 3.08
C LYS A 73 7.97 -10.48 3.11
N GLN A 74 7.87 -9.30 2.52
CA GLN A 74 6.61 -8.55 2.47
C GLN A 74 6.11 -8.40 1.04
N VAL A 75 4.78 -8.47 0.92
CA VAL A 75 4.05 -8.36 -0.35
C VAL A 75 2.90 -7.37 -0.15
N ILE A 76 2.80 -6.38 -1.03
CA ILE A 76 1.66 -5.45 -1.08
C ILE A 76 1.03 -5.58 -2.46
N LEU A 77 -0.21 -6.05 -2.51
CA LEU A 77 -1.01 -6.12 -3.73
C LEU A 77 -1.73 -4.79 -3.93
N LEU A 78 -1.64 -4.24 -5.14
CA LEU A 78 -2.25 -2.97 -5.52
C LEU A 78 -3.18 -3.22 -6.71
N GLU A 79 -4.41 -2.75 -6.58
CA GLU A 79 -5.47 -2.97 -7.55
C GLU A 79 -6.16 -1.63 -7.84
N LEU A 80 -6.22 -1.27 -9.11
CA LEU A 80 -6.83 -0.04 -9.62
C LEU A 80 -8.29 -0.30 -9.97
N ALA A 81 -9.18 0.58 -9.53
CA ALA A 81 -10.61 0.47 -9.81
C ALA A 81 -11.14 1.79 -10.35
N ILE A 82 -12.01 1.73 -11.36
CA ILE A 82 -12.84 2.86 -11.79
C ILE A 82 -14.29 2.49 -11.50
N PRO A 83 -14.74 2.63 -10.25
CA PRO A 83 -16.14 2.40 -9.91
C PRO A 83 -17.00 3.55 -10.41
N TRP A 84 -18.27 3.25 -10.73
CA TRP A 84 -19.30 4.28 -10.75
C TRP A 84 -19.48 4.84 -9.33
N GLU A 85 -19.78 6.13 -9.17
CA GLU A 85 -19.73 6.82 -7.86
C GLU A 85 -20.44 6.05 -6.73
N ASP A 86 -21.67 5.58 -6.99
CA ASP A 86 -22.48 4.85 -5.99
C ASP A 86 -21.95 3.43 -5.66
N ARG A 87 -20.96 2.93 -6.39
CA ARG A 87 -20.48 1.54 -6.32
C ARG A 87 -19.03 1.41 -5.87
N ILE A 88 -18.44 2.47 -5.30
CA ILE A 88 -17.05 2.45 -4.83
C ILE A 88 -16.83 1.31 -3.81
N GLU A 89 -17.70 1.19 -2.80
CA GLU A 89 -17.55 0.18 -1.74
C GLU A 89 -17.76 -1.24 -2.27
N GLU A 90 -18.79 -1.46 -3.09
CA GLU A 90 -19.07 -2.77 -3.71
C GLU A 90 -17.89 -3.22 -4.59
N ALA A 91 -17.35 -2.31 -5.41
CA ALA A 91 -16.20 -2.59 -6.26
C ALA A 91 -14.95 -2.92 -5.44
N ASN A 92 -14.72 -2.20 -4.34
CA ASN A 92 -13.64 -2.47 -3.39
C ASN A 92 -13.82 -3.87 -2.76
N GLN A 93 -14.99 -4.16 -2.20
CA GLN A 93 -15.27 -5.45 -1.56
C GLN A 93 -15.11 -6.61 -2.55
N LYS A 94 -15.60 -6.47 -3.77
CA LYS A 94 -15.45 -7.49 -4.83
C LYS A 94 -13.98 -7.78 -5.14
N LYS A 95 -13.14 -6.74 -5.19
CA LYS A 95 -11.68 -6.89 -5.38
C LYS A 95 -11.01 -7.55 -4.17
N ARG A 96 -11.37 -7.14 -2.95
CA ARG A 96 -10.83 -7.76 -1.71
C ARG A 96 -11.17 -9.24 -1.60
N VAL A 97 -12.40 -9.62 -1.96
CA VAL A 97 -12.82 -11.04 -2.00
C VAL A 97 -12.05 -11.80 -3.07
N LYS A 98 -11.89 -11.22 -4.27
CA LYS A 98 -11.12 -11.85 -5.38
C LYS A 98 -9.69 -12.24 -4.98
N TYR A 99 -9.02 -11.40 -4.19
CA TYR A 99 -7.62 -11.64 -3.79
C TYR A 99 -7.46 -12.23 -2.39
N ALA A 100 -8.54 -12.56 -1.68
CA ALA A 100 -8.45 -13.09 -0.32
C ALA A 100 -7.66 -14.41 -0.26
N GLU A 101 -7.93 -15.32 -1.20
CA GLU A 101 -7.20 -16.60 -1.30
C GLU A 101 -5.71 -16.37 -1.59
N LEU A 102 -5.40 -15.44 -2.50
CA LEU A 102 -4.01 -15.09 -2.82
C LEU A 102 -3.25 -14.54 -1.61
N VAL A 103 -3.91 -13.70 -0.79
CA VAL A 103 -3.31 -13.18 0.43
C VAL A 103 -2.99 -14.29 1.42
N GLU A 104 -3.87 -15.29 1.55
CA GLU A 104 -3.61 -16.45 2.42
C GLU A 104 -2.48 -17.32 1.88
N GLN A 105 -2.42 -17.55 0.56
CA GLN A 105 -1.30 -18.26 -0.08
C GLN A 105 0.04 -17.57 0.21
N CYS A 106 0.11 -16.24 0.05
CA CYS A 106 1.32 -15.48 0.36
C CYS A 106 1.72 -15.51 1.85
N ARG A 107 0.79 -15.82 2.76
CA ARG A 107 1.07 -15.93 4.21
C ARG A 107 1.52 -17.32 4.62
N SER A 108 1.18 -18.34 3.82
CA SER A 108 1.51 -19.74 4.11
C SER A 108 2.89 -20.17 3.59
N GLU A 109 3.51 -19.36 2.73
CA GLU A 109 4.89 -19.52 2.22
C GLU A 109 5.92 -18.86 3.14
#